data_AF-A0AAU7UUB4-F1
#
_entry.id   AF-A0AAU7UUB4-F1
#
_cell.length_a   1.000
_cell.length_b   1.000
_cell.length_c   1.000
_cell.angle_alpha   90.00
_cell.angle_beta   90.00
_cell.angle_gamma   90.00
#
_symmetry.space_group_name_H-M   'P 1'
#
loop_
_entity.id
_entity.type
_entity.pdbx_description
1 polymer ?
#
loop_
_entity_poly.entity_id
_entity_poly.type
_entity_poly.pdbx_seq_one_letter_code
_entity_poly.pdbx_strand_id
1 'polypeptide(L)'
;MLEFAGAFGAITLRHAAEHFYGGVWETARKRVQYMREAGLLERSDNLRWAGTVLYPTAAGMAAAAAPGFPELRALVPSEERMLHRLLVAEAALRMRARGVRVVSERQMRAVERANDSGQAAEAFARFVGVAVAGSSAADEFGMAVSPTMDGAGRARWFGVPVGVAGELHWPDFTAIVGGRIVAVEMEITHKERWRMLQVLRGYKMSIEAGHIAQVLWEVTPDVQMQLEGRRSVGGWDDGLLADLGFLESGQAPDWSVKGRPMVVRPAQGRDDGVRYALSQKTLPPSLRCSYRVWRQWLQVWERDDSALEFEEWLMRPRTLQRLQSLGS
;
A
#
# COMPACT_ATOMS: atom_id res chain seq x y z
N MET A 1 12.57 -9.71 -9.45
CA MET A 1 12.91 -9.06 -8.17
C MET A 1 13.40 -7.63 -8.38
N LEU A 2 14.49 -7.39 -9.15
CA LEU A 2 15.05 -6.05 -9.41
C LEU A 2 14.00 -5.04 -9.90
N GLU A 3 13.24 -5.40 -10.94
CA GLU A 3 12.14 -4.58 -11.49
C GLU A 3 11.15 -4.14 -10.39
N PHE A 4 10.71 -5.08 -9.55
CA PHE A 4 9.78 -4.79 -8.47
C PHE A 4 10.39 -3.89 -7.40
N ALA A 5 11.62 -4.17 -6.97
CA ALA A 5 12.34 -3.33 -6.01
C ALA A 5 12.57 -1.92 -6.57
N GLY A 6 12.78 -1.76 -7.88
CA GLY A 6 12.92 -0.46 -8.54
C GLY A 6 11.62 0.32 -8.64
N ALA A 7 10.52 -0.38 -8.94
CA ALA A 7 9.18 0.18 -9.01
C ALA A 7 8.68 0.64 -7.64
N PHE A 8 8.90 -0.15 -6.58
CA PHE A 8 8.44 0.15 -5.21
C PHE A 8 9.51 0.81 -4.32
N GLY A 9 10.72 0.99 -4.86
CA GLY A 9 11.84 1.69 -4.22
C GLY A 9 12.66 0.85 -3.25
N ALA A 10 12.07 -0.12 -2.54
CA ALA A 10 12.78 -1.04 -1.67
C ALA A 10 11.95 -2.28 -1.34
N ILE A 11 12.62 -3.38 -0.97
CA ILE A 11 12.03 -4.58 -0.36
C ILE A 11 12.96 -5.14 0.72
N THR A 12 12.48 -5.99 1.63
CA THR A 12 13.36 -6.75 2.53
C THR A 12 13.91 -8.01 1.86
N LEU A 13 14.99 -8.58 2.40
CA LEU A 13 15.45 -9.91 1.99
C LEU A 13 14.40 -11.00 2.28
N ARG A 14 13.52 -10.81 3.27
CA ARG A 14 12.40 -11.72 3.55
C ARG A 14 11.33 -11.64 2.47
N HIS A 15 10.95 -10.43 2.04
CA HIS A 15 10.11 -10.27 0.86
C HIS A 15 10.72 -10.93 -0.39
N ALA A 16 12.03 -10.78 -0.58
CA ALA A 16 12.74 -11.43 -1.67
C ALA A 16 12.62 -12.96 -1.60
N ALA A 17 12.90 -13.55 -0.44
CA ALA A 17 12.82 -14.99 -0.23
C ALA A 17 11.41 -15.53 -0.45
N GLU A 18 10.41 -14.93 0.18
CA GLU A 18 9.01 -15.37 0.11
C GLU A 18 8.45 -15.29 -1.32
N HIS A 19 8.62 -14.14 -1.98
CA HIS A 19 7.88 -13.86 -3.22
C HIS A 19 8.65 -14.11 -4.52
N PHE A 20 9.98 -14.20 -4.49
CA PHE A 20 10.79 -14.35 -5.71
C PHE A 20 11.62 -15.63 -5.75
N TYR A 21 11.81 -16.29 -4.60
CA TYR A 21 12.65 -17.48 -4.49
C TYR A 21 11.94 -18.64 -3.78
N GLY A 22 10.60 -18.68 -3.84
CA GLY A 22 9.79 -19.80 -3.37
C GLY A 22 9.89 -20.07 -1.87
N GLY A 23 10.14 -19.04 -1.06
CA GLY A 23 10.40 -19.18 0.37
C GLY A 23 11.80 -19.68 0.73
N VAL A 24 12.68 -19.95 -0.25
CA VAL A 24 14.01 -20.50 -0.01
C VAL A 24 15.00 -19.39 0.36
N TRP A 25 15.15 -19.17 1.66
CA TRP A 25 16.00 -18.12 2.24
C TRP A 25 17.45 -18.13 1.73
N GLU A 26 18.08 -19.30 1.66
CA GLU A 26 19.48 -19.42 1.23
C GLU A 26 19.67 -19.04 -0.24
N THR A 27 18.71 -19.40 -1.09
CA THR A 27 18.69 -19.00 -2.50
C THR A 27 18.57 -17.48 -2.62
N ALA A 28 17.66 -16.87 -1.85
CA ALA A 28 17.49 -15.42 -1.84
C ALA A 28 18.78 -14.71 -1.43
N ARG A 29 19.41 -15.16 -0.33
CA ARG A 29 20.67 -14.61 0.18
C ARG A 29 21.78 -14.67 -0.88
N LYS A 30 21.99 -15.85 -1.50
CA LYS A 30 23.02 -16.03 -2.54
C LYS A 30 22.76 -15.16 -3.77
N ARG A 31 21.52 -15.13 -4.26
CA ARG A 31 21.15 -14.33 -5.45
C ARG A 31 21.31 -12.83 -5.20
N VAL A 32 20.92 -12.36 -4.02
CA VAL A 32 21.11 -10.97 -3.60
C VAL A 32 22.60 -10.62 -3.48
N GLN A 33 23.41 -11.53 -2.92
CA GLN A 33 24.86 -11.35 -2.87
C GLN A 33 25.47 -11.19 -4.27
N TYR A 34 25.11 -12.05 -5.23
CA TYR A 34 25.60 -11.92 -6.61
C TYR A 34 25.16 -10.61 -7.28
N MET A 35 23.92 -10.18 -7.08
CA MET A 35 23.45 -8.90 -7.62
C MET A 35 24.16 -7.70 -6.98
N ARG A 36 24.53 -7.80 -5.69
CA ARG A 36 25.34 -6.77 -5.01
C ARG A 36 26.76 -6.73 -5.56
N GLU A 37 27.40 -7.88 -5.71
CA GLU A 37 28.76 -7.99 -6.28
C GLU A 37 28.82 -7.49 -7.72
N ALA A 38 27.75 -7.68 -8.49
CA ALA A 38 27.60 -7.12 -9.83
C ALA A 38 27.20 -5.63 -9.84
N GLY A 39 27.07 -4.97 -8.68
CA GLY A 39 26.72 -3.56 -8.57
C GLY A 39 25.27 -3.21 -8.96
N LEU A 40 24.35 -4.19 -8.98
CA LEU A 40 22.94 -4.00 -9.34
C LEU A 40 22.04 -3.66 -8.14
N LEU A 41 22.48 -4.00 -6.93
CA LEU A 41 21.73 -3.76 -5.69
C LEU A 41 22.63 -3.15 -4.64
N GLU A 42 22.04 -2.27 -3.85
CA GLU A 42 22.57 -1.88 -2.55
C GLU A 42 21.81 -2.60 -1.43
N ARG A 43 22.48 -2.71 -0.28
CA ARG A 43 21.90 -3.23 0.96
C ARG A 43 21.96 -2.17 2.06
N SER A 44 20.92 -2.09 2.87
CA SER A 44 20.95 -1.35 4.14
C SER A 44 20.54 -2.29 5.27
N ASP A 45 21.39 -2.36 6.29
CA ASP A 45 21.17 -3.13 7.53
C ASP A 45 20.95 -2.18 8.74
N ASN A 46 20.79 -0.87 8.49
CA ASN A 46 20.67 0.16 9.54
C ASN A 46 19.37 0.02 10.36
N LEU A 47 18.30 -0.42 9.70
CA LEU A 47 17.00 -0.61 10.32
C LEU A 47 16.91 -2.02 10.91
N ARG A 48 17.33 -2.15 12.18
CA ARG A 48 17.37 -3.44 12.90
C ARG A 48 16.07 -4.24 12.80
N TRP A 49 14.92 -3.57 12.79
CA TRP A 49 13.62 -4.22 12.63
C TRP A 49 13.40 -4.78 11.23
N ALA A 50 13.78 -4.05 10.17
CA ALA A 50 13.60 -4.47 8.79
C ALA A 50 14.56 -5.59 8.38
N GLY A 51 15.65 -5.79 9.13
CA GLY A 51 16.75 -6.64 8.71
C GLY A 51 17.45 -6.04 7.49
N THR A 52 17.76 -6.87 6.49
CA THR A 52 18.41 -6.41 5.26
C THR A 52 17.38 -5.84 4.29
N VAL A 53 17.44 -4.53 4.06
CA VAL A 53 16.68 -3.82 3.04
C VAL A 53 17.49 -3.75 1.74
N LEU A 54 16.81 -3.99 0.62
CA LEU A 54 17.39 -4.08 -0.71
C LEU A 54 16.77 -3.01 -1.62
N TYR A 55 17.59 -2.30 -2.38
CA TYR A 55 17.13 -1.33 -3.37
C TYR A 55 18.10 -1.27 -4.57
N PRO A 56 17.60 -1.05 -5.80
CA PRO A 56 18.47 -1.07 -6.98
C PRO A 56 19.37 0.17 -7.10
N THR A 57 20.58 -0.06 -7.62
CA THR A 57 21.48 1.01 -8.09
C THR A 57 21.02 1.55 -9.45
N ALA A 58 21.69 2.56 -10.00
CA ALA A 58 21.44 3.02 -11.37
C ALA A 58 21.65 1.89 -12.40
N ALA A 59 22.72 1.10 -12.25
CA ALA A 59 22.97 -0.07 -13.08
C ALA A 59 21.89 -1.14 -12.90
N GLY A 60 21.42 -1.35 -11.66
CA GLY A 60 20.31 -2.24 -11.36
C GLY A 60 19.00 -1.82 -12.01
N MET A 61 18.71 -0.50 -12.03
CA MET A 61 17.53 0.03 -12.72
C MET A 61 17.63 -0.14 -14.23
N ALA A 62 18.80 0.11 -14.83
CA ALA A 62 19.03 -0.13 -16.25
C ALA A 62 18.87 -1.63 -16.61
N ALA A 63 19.42 -2.53 -15.79
CA ALA A 63 19.26 -3.97 -15.97
C ALA A 63 17.81 -4.46 -15.74
N ALA A 64 17.02 -3.71 -14.97
CA ALA A 64 15.61 -3.99 -14.70
C ALA A 64 14.66 -3.36 -15.71
N ALA A 65 15.17 -2.60 -16.68
CA ALA A 65 14.35 -2.00 -17.72
C ALA A 65 13.62 -3.09 -18.50
N ALA A 66 12.31 -2.95 -18.62
CA ALA A 66 11.45 -3.90 -19.31
C ALA A 66 10.65 -3.16 -20.39
N PRO A 67 10.52 -3.72 -21.61
CA PRO A 67 9.71 -3.11 -22.66
C PRO A 67 8.29 -2.78 -22.18
N GLY A 68 7.81 -1.59 -22.55
CA GLY A 68 6.48 -1.09 -22.18
C GLY A 68 6.39 -0.48 -20.77
N PHE A 69 7.39 -0.66 -19.91
CA PHE A 69 7.45 0.04 -18.62
C PHE A 69 8.19 1.38 -18.75
N PRO A 70 7.79 2.40 -17.96
CA PRO A 70 8.48 3.68 -17.97
C PRO A 70 9.90 3.56 -17.40
N GLU A 71 10.80 4.41 -17.89
CA GLU A 71 12.13 4.55 -17.31
C GLU A 71 12.04 5.14 -15.90
N LEU A 72 12.65 4.44 -14.94
CA LEU A 72 12.68 4.85 -13.55
C LEU A 72 14.13 5.12 -13.12
N ARG A 73 14.34 6.25 -12.43
CA ARG A 73 15.65 6.59 -11.86
C ARG A 73 15.90 5.83 -10.57
N ALA A 74 17.14 5.46 -10.29
CA ALA A 74 17.51 4.90 -9.00
C ALA A 74 17.11 5.83 -7.84
N LEU A 75 16.74 5.24 -6.72
CA LEU A 75 16.32 5.94 -5.52
C LEU A 75 17.02 5.33 -4.33
N VAL A 76 17.73 6.15 -3.55
CA VAL A 76 18.18 5.76 -2.23
C VAL A 76 17.03 5.99 -1.24
N PRO A 77 16.45 4.92 -0.67
CA PRO A 77 15.30 5.05 0.21
C PRO A 77 15.67 5.72 1.54
N SER A 78 14.95 6.77 1.93
CA SER A 78 15.09 7.34 3.28
C SER A 78 14.56 6.39 4.35
N GLU A 79 15.22 6.35 5.51
CA GLU A 79 14.86 5.53 6.66
C GLU A 79 13.51 5.95 7.27
N GLU A 80 13.25 7.25 7.36
CA GLU A 80 12.01 7.82 7.91
C GLU A 80 10.75 7.28 7.23
N ARG A 81 10.80 7.05 5.91
CA ARG A 81 9.68 6.55 5.11
C ARG A 81 9.75 5.04 4.85
N MET A 82 10.71 4.33 5.46
CA MET A 82 10.93 2.92 5.12
C MET A 82 9.77 2.03 5.52
N LEU A 83 9.16 2.27 6.69
CA LEU A 83 8.01 1.47 7.13
C LEU A 83 6.86 1.54 6.12
N HIS A 84 6.47 2.75 5.74
CA HIS A 84 5.46 2.99 4.70
C HIS A 84 5.82 2.27 3.40
N ARG A 85 7.04 2.46 2.91
CA ARG A 85 7.50 1.86 1.65
C ARG A 85 7.43 0.33 1.66
N LEU A 86 7.86 -0.29 2.76
CA LEU A 86 7.86 -1.75 2.91
C LEU A 86 6.43 -2.30 3.05
N LEU A 87 5.52 -1.59 3.72
CA LEU A 87 4.10 -1.95 3.78
C LEU A 87 3.44 -1.87 2.40
N VAL A 88 3.68 -0.80 1.65
CA VAL A 88 3.20 -0.64 0.27
C VAL A 88 3.74 -1.78 -0.62
N ALA A 89 5.03 -2.07 -0.54
CA ALA A 89 5.64 -3.15 -1.29
C ALA A 89 5.01 -4.52 -0.93
N GLU A 90 4.76 -4.78 0.35
CA GLU A 90 4.15 -6.03 0.80
C GLU A 90 2.69 -6.17 0.35
N ALA A 91 1.89 -5.10 0.45
CA ALA A 91 0.52 -5.08 -0.07
C ALA A 91 0.50 -5.37 -1.58
N ALA A 92 1.41 -4.75 -2.34
CA ALA A 92 1.54 -5.02 -3.77
C ALA A 92 2.00 -6.45 -4.07
N LEU A 93 2.93 -7.03 -3.28
CA LEU A 93 3.35 -8.43 -3.40
C LEU A 93 2.20 -9.40 -3.12
N ARG A 94 1.34 -9.13 -2.13
CA ARG A 94 0.14 -9.92 -1.86
C ARG A 94 -0.83 -9.92 -3.04
N MET A 95 -1.00 -8.78 -3.71
CA MET A 95 -1.84 -8.70 -4.91
C MET A 95 -1.21 -9.46 -6.09
N ARG A 96 0.09 -9.28 -6.33
CA ARG A 96 0.82 -10.02 -7.38
C ARG A 96 0.76 -11.53 -7.18
N ALA A 97 0.86 -12.01 -5.94
CA ALA A 97 0.75 -13.43 -5.61
C ALA A 97 -0.62 -14.03 -5.99
N ARG A 98 -1.65 -13.19 -6.14
CA ARG A 98 -2.99 -13.57 -6.61
C ARG A 98 -3.18 -13.37 -8.12
N GLY A 99 -2.10 -13.12 -8.87
CA GLY A 99 -2.14 -12.87 -10.31
C GLY A 99 -2.57 -11.46 -10.70
N VAL A 100 -2.72 -10.54 -9.75
CA VAL A 100 -3.14 -9.16 -10.02
C VAL A 100 -1.95 -8.32 -10.48
N ARG A 101 -2.14 -7.57 -11.58
CA ARG A 101 -1.15 -6.60 -12.05
C ARG A 101 -1.17 -5.38 -11.13
N VAL A 102 0.01 -4.93 -10.72
CA VAL A 102 0.18 -3.74 -9.88
C VAL A 102 1.06 -2.71 -10.58
N VAL A 103 0.77 -1.44 -10.36
CA VAL A 103 1.51 -0.29 -10.88
C VAL A 103 1.86 0.64 -9.74
N SER A 104 3.15 0.89 -9.53
CA SER A 104 3.61 1.71 -8.39
C SER A 104 3.43 3.20 -8.62
N GLU A 105 3.41 3.99 -7.54
CA GLU A 105 3.43 5.46 -7.60
C GLU A 105 4.54 6.00 -8.52
N ARG A 106 5.72 5.37 -8.49
CA ARG A 106 6.87 5.79 -9.30
C ARG A 106 6.62 5.61 -10.79
N GLN A 107 5.96 4.51 -11.18
CA GLN A 107 5.58 4.27 -12.58
C GLN A 107 4.48 5.23 -13.02
N MET A 108 3.44 5.42 -12.18
CA MET A 108 2.35 6.35 -12.44
C MET A 108 2.87 7.77 -12.67
N ARG A 109 3.71 8.26 -11.76
CA ARG A 109 4.34 9.59 -11.89
C ARG A 109 5.24 9.70 -13.12
N ALA A 110 5.96 8.64 -13.50
CA ALA A 110 6.86 8.69 -14.64
C ALA A 110 6.09 8.91 -15.95
N VAL A 111 5.00 8.18 -16.16
CA VAL A 111 4.18 8.32 -17.39
C VAL A 111 3.34 9.59 -17.40
N GLU A 112 2.82 10.01 -16.24
CA GLU A 112 1.97 11.20 -16.13
C GLU A 112 2.73 12.53 -16.15
N ARG A 113 4.05 12.49 -15.96
CA ARG A 113 4.95 13.63 -16.13
C ARG A 113 5.48 13.79 -17.54
N ALA A 114 5.13 12.89 -18.47
CA ALA A 114 5.45 13.07 -19.87
C ALA A 114 4.90 14.43 -20.36
N ASN A 115 5.63 15.08 -21.27
CA ASN A 115 5.23 16.37 -21.84
C ASN A 115 4.26 16.15 -23.01
N ASP A 116 3.09 15.60 -22.70
CA ASP A 116 2.01 15.29 -23.65
C ASP A 116 0.63 15.55 -23.01
N SER A 117 -0.44 15.29 -23.76
CA SER A 117 -1.83 15.45 -23.30
C SER A 117 -2.37 14.26 -22.49
N GLY A 118 -1.51 13.34 -22.04
CA GLY A 118 -1.89 12.09 -21.36
C GLY A 118 -1.68 10.82 -22.20
N GLN A 119 -1.10 10.94 -23.39
CA GLN A 119 -0.90 9.83 -24.35
C GLN A 119 0.02 8.74 -23.81
N ALA A 120 1.15 9.10 -23.17
CA ALA A 120 2.06 8.14 -22.56
C ALA A 120 1.38 7.36 -21.42
N ALA A 121 0.56 8.05 -20.61
CA ALA A 121 -0.21 7.44 -19.54
C ALA A 121 -1.29 6.50 -20.08
N GLU A 122 -1.98 6.87 -21.17
CA GLU A 122 -2.96 6.01 -21.84
C GLU A 122 -2.30 4.75 -22.42
N ALA A 123 -1.19 4.91 -23.13
CA ALA A 123 -0.45 3.79 -23.72
C ALA A 123 0.02 2.82 -22.63
N PHE A 124 0.48 3.36 -21.50
CA PHE A 124 0.85 2.54 -20.35
C PHE A 124 -0.36 1.88 -19.69
N ALA A 125 -1.50 2.57 -19.56
CA ALA A 125 -2.75 2.00 -19.07
C ALA A 125 -3.20 0.79 -19.93
N ARG A 126 -3.17 0.92 -21.26
CA ARG A 126 -3.39 -0.20 -22.19
C ARG A 126 -2.43 -1.36 -21.94
N PHE A 127 -1.13 -1.05 -21.83
CA PHE A 127 -0.08 -2.05 -21.62
C PHE A 127 -0.26 -2.84 -20.31
N VAL A 128 -0.66 -2.18 -19.22
CA VAL A 128 -0.87 -2.85 -17.92
C VAL A 128 -2.24 -3.53 -17.81
N GLY A 129 -3.06 -3.46 -18.87
CA GLY A 129 -4.33 -4.19 -18.97
C GLY A 129 -5.56 -3.40 -18.50
N VAL A 130 -5.50 -2.08 -18.45
CA VAL A 130 -6.71 -1.25 -18.30
C VAL A 130 -7.55 -1.36 -19.57
N ALA A 131 -8.86 -1.51 -19.42
CA ALA A 131 -9.84 -1.57 -20.48
C ALA A 131 -10.05 -0.19 -21.14
N VAL A 132 -9.00 0.37 -21.72
CA VAL A 132 -9.07 1.60 -22.52
C VAL A 132 -9.85 1.33 -23.80
N ALA A 133 -10.62 2.31 -24.30
CA ALA A 133 -11.38 2.16 -25.53
C ALA A 133 -10.53 1.63 -26.71
N GLY A 134 -10.99 0.55 -27.34
CA GLY A 134 -10.28 -0.14 -28.43
C GLY A 134 -9.06 -0.96 -28.00
N SER A 135 -8.96 -1.30 -26.71
CA SER A 135 -7.98 -2.29 -26.22
C SER A 135 -8.61 -3.68 -26.12
N SER A 136 -7.79 -4.73 -26.16
CA SER A 136 -8.22 -6.12 -25.98
C SER A 136 -8.97 -6.33 -24.66
N ALA A 137 -8.55 -5.63 -23.59
CA ALA A 137 -9.22 -5.67 -22.31
C ALA A 137 -10.63 -5.04 -22.36
N ALA A 138 -10.84 -3.99 -23.16
CA ALA A 138 -12.16 -3.40 -23.32
C ALA A 138 -13.14 -4.35 -24.01
N ASP A 139 -12.66 -5.08 -25.02
CA ASP A 139 -13.43 -6.10 -25.72
C ASP A 139 -13.73 -7.31 -24.81
N GLU A 140 -12.72 -7.79 -24.09
CA GLU A 140 -12.82 -8.94 -23.16
C GLU A 140 -13.83 -8.68 -22.04
N PHE A 141 -13.79 -7.49 -21.43
CA PHE A 141 -14.64 -7.15 -20.29
C PHE A 141 -15.94 -6.41 -20.69
N GLY A 142 -16.13 -6.12 -21.98
CA GLY A 142 -17.32 -5.43 -22.49
C GLY A 142 -17.51 -4.04 -21.88
N MET A 143 -16.42 -3.32 -21.59
CA MET A 143 -16.45 -2.02 -20.93
C MET A 143 -15.28 -1.14 -21.34
N ALA A 144 -15.40 0.17 -21.17
CA ALA A 144 -14.29 1.10 -21.36
C ALA A 144 -14.08 1.95 -20.10
N VAL A 145 -12.82 2.08 -19.67
CA VAL A 145 -12.40 3.03 -18.64
C VAL A 145 -12.01 4.34 -19.34
N SER A 146 -12.58 5.44 -18.87
CA SER A 146 -12.21 6.79 -19.29
C SER A 146 -11.36 7.46 -18.21
N PRO A 147 -10.36 8.28 -18.58
CA PRO A 147 -9.55 9.01 -17.62
C PRO A 147 -10.36 10.14 -16.96
N THR A 148 -9.93 10.61 -15.80
CA THR A 148 -10.44 11.88 -15.26
C THR A 148 -9.67 13.05 -15.86
N MET A 149 -10.37 14.11 -16.23
CA MET A 149 -9.73 15.34 -16.71
C MET A 149 -9.30 16.20 -15.52
N ASP A 150 -8.06 16.69 -15.51
CA ASP A 150 -7.63 17.66 -14.53
C ASP A 150 -8.15 19.07 -14.84
N GLY A 151 -7.92 20.02 -13.92
CA GLY A 151 -8.37 21.41 -14.09
C GLY A 151 -7.75 22.16 -15.28
N ALA A 152 -6.71 21.61 -15.92
CA ALA A 152 -6.12 22.14 -17.16
C ALA A 152 -6.65 21.42 -18.41
N GLY A 153 -7.61 20.49 -18.27
CA GLY A 153 -8.14 19.71 -19.37
C GLY A 153 -7.19 18.62 -19.86
N ARG A 154 -6.22 18.18 -19.04
CA ARG A 154 -5.37 17.03 -19.37
C ARG A 154 -5.97 15.74 -18.82
N ALA A 155 -5.94 14.68 -19.64
CA ALA A 155 -6.38 13.36 -19.23
C ALA A 155 -5.42 12.73 -18.21
N ARG A 156 -5.97 12.24 -17.09
CA ARG A 156 -5.26 11.56 -16.01
C ARG A 156 -5.76 10.13 -15.89
N TRP A 157 -4.86 9.18 -16.08
CA TRP A 157 -5.13 7.75 -16.09
C TRP A 157 -4.78 7.06 -14.77
N PHE A 158 -3.91 7.70 -13.98
CA PHE A 158 -3.47 7.14 -12.71
C PHE A 158 -3.51 8.19 -11.59
N GLY A 159 -3.24 9.44 -11.93
CA GLY A 159 -3.34 10.55 -10.98
C GLY A 159 -4.80 10.92 -10.72
N VAL A 160 -5.10 11.24 -9.47
CA VAL A 160 -6.42 11.70 -9.04
C VAL A 160 -6.38 13.21 -8.88
N PRO A 161 -7.13 13.98 -9.69
CA PRO A 161 -7.23 15.43 -9.50
C PRO A 161 -7.77 15.78 -8.12
N VAL A 162 -7.09 16.68 -7.43
CA VAL A 162 -7.45 17.13 -6.07
C VAL A 162 -7.25 18.64 -5.95
N GLY A 163 -8.04 19.32 -5.13
CA GLY A 163 -7.82 20.73 -4.80
C GLY A 163 -7.90 21.69 -5.99
N VAL A 164 -6.86 22.51 -6.16
CA VAL A 164 -6.77 23.52 -7.21
C VAL A 164 -6.41 22.91 -8.56
N ALA A 165 -6.61 23.67 -9.64
CA ALA A 165 -6.34 23.19 -11.00
C ALA A 165 -4.90 22.70 -11.17
N GLY A 166 -4.75 21.43 -11.55
CA GLY A 166 -3.46 20.78 -11.85
C GLY A 166 -2.81 20.03 -10.69
N GLU A 167 -3.34 20.12 -9.47
CA GLU A 167 -2.87 19.29 -8.35
C GLU A 167 -3.36 17.83 -8.50
N LEU A 168 -2.44 16.89 -8.28
CA LEU A 168 -2.71 15.46 -8.37
C LEU A 168 -2.32 14.75 -7.09
N HIS A 169 -3.25 13.97 -6.58
CA HIS A 169 -2.99 12.91 -5.62
C HIS A 169 -2.60 11.63 -6.36
N TRP A 170 -1.67 10.88 -5.77
CA TRP A 170 -1.19 9.62 -6.33
C TRP A 170 -1.52 8.51 -5.33
N PRO A 171 -2.23 7.46 -5.76
CA PRO A 171 -2.31 6.24 -4.96
C PRO A 171 -0.89 5.73 -4.68
N ASP A 172 -0.67 5.08 -3.54
CA ASP A 172 0.60 4.42 -3.24
C ASP A 172 0.94 3.36 -4.31
N PHE A 173 -0.09 2.68 -4.79
CA PHE A 173 -0.08 1.91 -6.03
C PHE A 173 -1.50 1.69 -6.55
N THR A 174 -1.61 1.24 -7.78
CA THR A 174 -2.87 0.76 -8.35
C THR A 174 -2.78 -0.72 -8.67
N ALA A 175 -3.91 -1.39 -8.58
CA ALA A 175 -4.11 -2.77 -8.98
C ALA A 175 -5.08 -2.80 -10.16
N ILE A 176 -4.78 -3.60 -11.18
CA ILE A 176 -5.63 -3.75 -12.36
C ILE A 176 -6.45 -5.04 -12.21
N VAL A 177 -7.76 -4.89 -12.04
CA VAL A 177 -8.69 -5.99 -11.76
C VAL A 177 -9.84 -5.94 -12.75
N GLY A 178 -9.97 -6.97 -13.59
CA GLY A 178 -11.04 -7.03 -14.60
C GLY A 178 -11.06 -5.81 -15.52
N GLY A 179 -9.88 -5.38 -15.99
CA GLY A 179 -9.74 -4.19 -16.84
C GLY A 179 -9.89 -2.85 -16.12
N ARG A 180 -10.18 -2.84 -14.82
CA ARG A 180 -10.44 -1.62 -14.04
C ARG A 180 -9.28 -1.26 -13.12
N ILE A 181 -9.16 0.02 -12.82
CA ILE A 181 -8.17 0.55 -11.87
C ILE A 181 -8.77 0.50 -10.47
N VAL A 182 -8.08 -0.19 -9.56
CA VAL A 182 -8.32 -0.17 -8.12
C VAL A 182 -7.16 0.57 -7.47
N ALA A 183 -7.43 1.72 -6.85
CA ALA A 183 -6.43 2.47 -6.12
C ALA A 183 -6.20 1.82 -4.75
N VAL A 184 -4.93 1.79 -4.30
CA VAL A 184 -4.57 1.29 -2.98
C VAL A 184 -3.78 2.36 -2.23
N GLU A 185 -4.22 2.63 -1.02
CA GLU A 185 -3.69 3.64 -0.11
C GLU A 185 -3.21 2.97 1.17
N MET A 186 -1.98 3.25 1.56
CA MET A 186 -1.39 2.83 2.83
C MET A 186 -1.28 4.05 3.74
N GLU A 187 -2.25 4.28 4.62
CA GLU A 187 -2.19 5.44 5.52
C GLU A 187 -1.88 5.02 6.95
N ILE A 188 -0.60 5.10 7.30
CA ILE A 188 -0.15 4.74 8.64
C ILE A 188 -0.02 5.92 9.59
N THR A 189 -0.12 7.16 9.10
CA THR A 189 0.03 8.37 9.92
C THR A 189 -1.22 9.24 9.82
N HIS A 190 -1.69 9.72 10.97
CA HIS A 190 -2.84 10.63 10.99
C HIS A 190 -2.57 11.89 10.17
N LYS A 191 -3.49 12.24 9.28
CA LYS A 191 -3.47 13.49 8.50
C LYS A 191 -4.52 14.45 9.04
N GLU A 192 -4.26 15.74 8.89
CA GLU A 192 -5.27 16.77 9.14
C GLU A 192 -6.55 16.49 8.36
N ARG A 193 -7.70 16.67 9.03
CA ARG A 193 -9.02 16.32 8.49
C ARG A 193 -9.28 16.92 7.10
N TRP A 194 -8.96 18.20 6.92
CA TRP A 194 -9.16 18.91 5.65
C TRP A 194 -8.33 18.30 4.51
N ARG A 195 -7.12 17.83 4.80
CA ARG A 195 -6.21 17.22 3.81
C ARG A 195 -6.73 15.85 3.39
N MET A 196 -7.25 15.07 4.33
CA MET A 196 -7.89 13.79 4.02
C MET A 196 -9.16 13.98 3.18
N LEU A 197 -10.00 14.96 3.53
CA LEU A 197 -11.21 15.30 2.76
C LEU A 197 -10.90 15.69 1.31
N GLN A 198 -9.82 16.44 1.08
CA GLN A 198 -9.40 16.83 -0.27
C GLN A 198 -9.10 15.59 -1.14
N VAL A 199 -8.38 14.61 -0.60
CA VAL A 199 -8.06 13.34 -1.30
C VAL A 199 -9.32 12.51 -1.53
N LEU A 200 -10.15 12.33 -0.49
CA LEU A 200 -11.37 11.54 -0.60
C LEU A 200 -12.38 12.12 -1.62
N ARG A 201 -12.46 13.45 -1.73
CA ARG A 201 -13.28 14.12 -2.76
C ARG A 201 -12.76 13.86 -4.17
N GLY A 202 -11.43 13.93 -4.38
CA GLY A 202 -10.83 13.59 -5.67
C GLY A 202 -11.13 12.14 -6.07
N TYR A 203 -11.03 11.21 -5.12
CA TYR A 203 -11.42 9.83 -5.35
C TYR A 203 -12.91 9.68 -5.65
N LYS A 204 -13.79 10.38 -4.92
CA LYS A 204 -15.23 10.37 -5.19
C LYS A 204 -15.53 10.74 -6.64
N MET A 205 -14.98 11.85 -7.11
CA MET A 205 -15.15 12.30 -8.49
C MET A 205 -14.63 11.27 -9.50
N SER A 206 -13.47 10.66 -9.21
CA SER A 206 -12.86 9.66 -10.10
C SER A 206 -13.66 8.34 -10.15
N ILE A 207 -14.30 7.97 -9.04
CA ILE A 207 -15.19 6.81 -8.96
C ILE A 207 -16.49 7.07 -9.70
N GLU A 208 -17.14 8.22 -9.46
CA GLU A 208 -18.38 8.61 -10.12
C GLU A 208 -18.20 8.75 -11.64
N ALA A 209 -17.02 9.16 -12.09
CA ALA A 209 -16.64 9.21 -13.50
C ALA A 209 -16.30 7.82 -14.11
N GLY A 210 -16.26 6.75 -13.31
CA GLY A 210 -15.89 5.40 -13.76
C GLY A 210 -14.40 5.22 -14.08
N HIS A 211 -13.55 6.19 -13.74
CA HIS A 211 -12.08 6.12 -13.92
C HIS A 211 -11.45 5.15 -12.91
N ILE A 212 -11.79 5.29 -11.63
CA ILE A 212 -11.35 4.41 -10.54
C ILE A 212 -12.53 3.55 -10.11
N ALA A 213 -12.40 2.23 -10.16
CA ALA A 213 -13.50 1.35 -9.78
C ALA A 213 -13.68 1.24 -8.26
N GLN A 214 -12.57 1.27 -7.52
CA GLN A 214 -12.57 1.14 -6.07
C GLN A 214 -11.29 1.73 -5.48
N VAL A 215 -11.36 2.20 -4.23
CA VAL A 215 -10.19 2.54 -3.41
C VAL A 215 -10.12 1.61 -2.21
N LEU A 216 -8.96 0.99 -2.01
CA LEU A 216 -8.65 0.15 -0.86
C LEU A 216 -7.70 0.90 0.06
N TRP A 217 -8.18 1.24 1.26
CA TRP A 217 -7.41 1.87 2.31
C TRP A 217 -6.90 0.82 3.29
N GLU A 218 -5.59 0.69 3.41
CA GLU A 218 -4.92 -0.07 4.47
C GLU A 218 -4.34 0.91 5.49
N VAL A 219 -4.85 0.88 6.72
CA VAL A 219 -4.70 1.99 7.66
C VAL A 219 -4.34 1.57 9.07
N THR A 220 -3.72 2.48 9.84
CA THR A 220 -3.60 2.30 11.29
C THR A 220 -4.93 2.58 12.00
N PRO A 221 -5.14 2.08 13.23
CA PRO A 221 -6.41 2.24 13.95
C PRO A 221 -6.89 3.69 14.07
N ASP A 222 -5.99 4.65 14.31
CA ASP A 222 -6.34 6.07 14.40
C ASP A 222 -6.91 6.63 13.09
N VAL A 223 -6.30 6.23 11.97
CA VAL A 223 -6.78 6.63 10.63
C VAL A 223 -8.06 5.89 10.29
N GLN A 224 -8.19 4.62 10.68
CA GLN A 224 -9.43 3.87 10.52
C GLN A 224 -10.60 4.56 11.23
N MET A 225 -10.42 4.97 12.49
CA MET A 225 -11.42 5.74 13.24
C MET A 225 -11.75 7.07 12.55
N GLN A 226 -10.75 7.75 11.96
CA GLN A 226 -10.98 9.00 11.23
C GLN A 226 -11.84 8.77 9.97
N LEU A 227 -11.63 7.67 9.24
CA LEU A 227 -12.35 7.35 8.01
C LEU A 227 -13.75 6.77 8.28
N GLU A 228 -13.85 5.78 9.16
CA GLU A 228 -15.06 5.00 9.43
C GLU A 228 -15.98 5.65 10.46
N GLY A 229 -15.40 6.38 11.41
CA GLY A 229 -16.08 6.80 12.62
C GLY A 229 -15.77 5.89 13.81
N ARG A 230 -16.50 6.05 14.89
CA ARG A 230 -16.30 5.26 16.12
C ARG A 230 -17.57 5.12 16.93
N ARG A 231 -17.63 4.09 17.77
CA ARG A 231 -18.69 3.95 18.77
C ARG A 231 -18.50 4.98 19.90
N SER A 232 -19.56 5.71 20.22
CA SER A 232 -19.65 6.66 21.33
C SER A 232 -20.80 6.30 22.29
N VAL A 233 -20.98 7.08 23.36
CA VAL A 233 -22.04 6.86 24.35
C VAL A 233 -23.43 7.02 23.73
N GLY A 234 -23.57 7.92 22.75
CA GLY A 234 -24.84 8.24 22.08
C GLY A 234 -25.16 7.37 20.86
N GLY A 235 -24.27 6.47 20.46
CA GLY A 235 -24.42 5.67 19.23
C GLY A 235 -23.12 5.59 18.45
N TRP A 236 -23.21 5.68 17.12
CA TRP A 236 -22.05 5.76 16.24
C TRP A 236 -21.78 7.22 15.88
N ASP A 237 -20.55 7.69 16.08
CA ASP A 237 -20.07 8.97 15.59
C ASP A 237 -19.47 8.77 14.20
N ASP A 238 -20.01 9.46 13.21
CA ASP A 238 -19.60 9.32 11.80
C ASP A 238 -18.17 9.77 11.53
N GLY A 239 -17.51 9.03 10.63
CA GLY A 239 -16.22 9.39 10.06
C GLY A 239 -16.34 10.09 8.70
N LEU A 240 -15.18 10.38 8.10
CA LEU A 240 -15.09 11.11 6.83
C LEU A 240 -15.78 10.41 5.65
N LEU A 241 -15.89 9.09 5.66
CA LEU A 241 -16.56 8.36 4.60
C LEU A 241 -18.09 8.53 4.64
N ALA A 242 -18.68 8.59 5.84
CA ALA A 242 -20.10 8.91 6.01
C ALA A 242 -20.38 10.37 5.63
N ASP A 243 -19.51 11.31 6.01
CA ASP A 243 -19.62 12.74 5.61
C ASP A 243 -19.66 12.94 4.08
N LEU A 244 -19.03 12.04 3.33
CA LEU A 244 -18.98 12.05 1.87
C LEU A 244 -20.01 11.12 1.22
N GLY A 245 -20.86 10.45 2.01
CA GLY A 245 -21.92 9.56 1.53
C GLY A 245 -21.43 8.22 0.98
N PHE A 246 -20.22 7.77 1.35
CA PHE A 246 -19.73 6.42 1.02
C PHE A 246 -20.23 5.36 2.01
N LEU A 247 -20.59 5.78 3.22
CA LEU A 247 -21.15 4.94 4.27
C LEU A 247 -22.48 5.53 4.76
N GLU A 248 -23.31 4.66 5.33
CA GLU A 248 -24.55 5.08 5.98
C GLU A 248 -24.24 5.81 7.29
N SER A 249 -24.91 6.95 7.50
CA SER A 249 -24.73 7.78 8.70
C SER A 249 -25.33 7.10 9.94
N GLY A 250 -24.64 7.23 11.07
CA GLY A 250 -25.07 6.74 12.38
C GLY A 250 -24.94 5.22 12.58
N GLN A 251 -24.24 4.51 11.68
CA GLN A 251 -24.06 3.06 11.76
C GLN A 251 -22.60 2.66 11.56
N ALA A 252 -22.19 1.58 12.24
CA ALA A 252 -20.89 0.96 12.00
C ALA A 252 -20.80 0.41 10.56
N PRO A 253 -19.68 0.58 9.86
CA PRO A 253 -19.52 0.05 8.51
C PRO A 253 -19.63 -1.48 8.48
N ASP A 254 -20.45 -2.02 7.59
CA ASP A 254 -20.45 -3.44 7.25
C ASP A 254 -19.58 -3.69 6.00
N TRP A 255 -18.36 -4.16 6.25
CA TRP A 255 -17.39 -4.52 5.21
C TRP A 255 -17.62 -5.91 4.58
N SER A 256 -18.61 -6.67 5.03
CA SER A 256 -19.03 -7.91 4.35
C SER A 256 -19.75 -7.63 3.03
N VAL A 257 -20.35 -6.44 2.89
CA VAL A 257 -21.00 -5.97 1.67
C VAL A 257 -19.96 -5.75 0.56
N LYS A 258 -20.08 -6.53 -0.51
CA LYS A 258 -19.20 -6.45 -1.68
C LYS A 258 -19.55 -5.24 -2.56
N GLY A 259 -18.57 -4.78 -3.34
CA GLY A 259 -18.78 -3.74 -4.35
C GLY A 259 -18.78 -2.30 -3.83
N ARG A 260 -18.46 -2.07 -2.55
CA ARG A 260 -18.31 -0.72 -2.01
C ARG A 260 -17.20 0.05 -2.75
N PRO A 261 -17.41 1.32 -3.13
CA PRO A 261 -16.43 2.11 -3.88
C PRO A 261 -15.18 2.46 -3.05
N MET A 262 -15.32 2.53 -1.73
CA MET A 262 -14.19 2.65 -0.80
C MET A 262 -14.29 1.56 0.25
N VAL A 263 -13.17 0.90 0.52
CA VAL A 263 -13.06 -0.14 1.55
C VAL A 263 -11.88 0.20 2.44
N VAL A 264 -12.10 0.18 3.75
CA VAL A 264 -11.07 0.41 4.76
C VAL A 264 -10.73 -0.91 5.44
N ARG A 265 -9.44 -1.15 5.66
CA ARG A 265 -8.91 -2.35 6.31
C ARG A 265 -7.74 -1.98 7.20
N PRO A 266 -7.49 -2.74 8.28
CA PRO A 266 -6.26 -2.61 9.02
C PRO A 266 -5.03 -2.83 8.13
N ALA A 267 -4.03 -1.96 8.25
CA ALA A 267 -2.71 -2.19 7.67
C ALA A 267 -2.10 -3.45 8.29
N GLN A 268 -1.47 -4.28 7.46
CA GLN A 268 -0.89 -5.55 7.90
C GLN A 268 0.56 -5.66 7.44
N GLY A 269 1.42 -6.11 8.35
CA GLY A 269 2.76 -6.60 8.03
C GLY A 269 2.82 -8.12 8.25
N ARG A 270 3.23 -8.86 7.23
CA ARG A 270 3.53 -10.30 7.24
C ARG A 270 5.00 -10.54 7.53
N ASP A 271 5.88 -9.68 7.04
CA ASP A 271 7.27 -9.62 7.50
C ASP A 271 7.29 -9.25 8.99
N ASP A 272 7.80 -10.13 9.86
CA ASP A 272 7.86 -9.91 11.32
C ASP A 272 8.43 -8.52 11.68
N GLY A 273 9.44 -8.07 10.93
CA GLY A 273 10.09 -6.79 11.14
C GLY A 273 9.17 -5.61 10.83
N VAL A 274 8.50 -5.67 9.69
CA VAL A 274 7.49 -4.69 9.27
C VAL A 274 6.31 -4.71 10.25
N ARG A 275 5.83 -5.89 10.63
CA ARG A 275 4.75 -6.06 11.62
C ARG A 275 5.14 -5.44 12.95
N TYR A 276 6.33 -5.75 13.47
CA TYR A 276 6.86 -5.12 14.68
C TYR A 276 6.88 -3.60 14.58
N ALA A 277 7.44 -3.05 13.50
CA ALA A 277 7.56 -1.61 13.33
C ALA A 277 6.19 -0.93 13.23
N LEU A 278 5.21 -1.59 12.60
CA LEU A 278 3.82 -1.16 12.60
C LEU A 278 3.22 -1.21 14.02
N SER A 279 3.40 -2.30 14.77
CA SER A 279 2.96 -2.39 16.17
C SER A 279 3.59 -1.28 17.02
N GLN A 280 4.88 -0.98 16.89
CA GLN A 280 5.51 0.10 17.67
C GLN A 280 4.90 1.49 17.36
N LYS A 281 4.32 1.66 16.17
CA LYS A 281 3.63 2.89 15.77
C LYS A 281 2.21 2.97 16.35
N THR A 282 1.49 1.86 16.44
CA THR A 282 0.10 1.80 16.91
C THR A 282 -0.04 1.58 18.41
N LEU A 283 0.94 0.95 19.05
CA LEU A 283 0.89 0.66 20.47
C LEU A 283 1.05 1.93 21.32
N PRO A 284 0.31 2.04 22.44
CA PRO A 284 0.55 3.03 23.46
C PRO A 284 2.01 3.03 23.92
N PRO A 285 2.60 4.18 24.31
CA PRO A 285 3.99 4.26 24.74
C PRO A 285 4.37 3.24 25.83
N SER A 286 3.44 2.90 26.73
CA SER A 286 3.64 1.91 27.80
C SER A 286 3.80 0.47 27.31
N LEU A 287 3.37 0.16 26.09
CA LEU A 287 3.43 -1.17 25.48
C LEU A 287 4.49 -1.30 24.40
N ARG A 288 5.20 -0.22 24.08
CA ARG A 288 6.33 -0.25 23.16
C ARG A 288 7.48 -1.01 23.81
N CYS A 289 8.12 -1.88 23.05
CA CYS A 289 9.15 -2.79 23.56
C CYS A 289 10.15 -3.16 22.48
N SER A 290 11.21 -3.87 22.86
CA SER A 290 12.20 -4.36 21.90
C SER A 290 11.63 -5.46 20.98
N TYR A 291 12.20 -5.62 19.79
CA TYR A 291 11.83 -6.66 18.83
C TYR A 291 11.81 -8.08 19.45
N ARG A 292 12.77 -8.37 20.34
CA ARG A 292 12.84 -9.66 21.03
C ARG A 292 11.64 -9.89 21.94
N VAL A 293 11.30 -8.90 22.76
CA VAL A 293 10.17 -8.97 23.70
C VAL A 293 8.85 -9.04 22.92
N TRP A 294 8.69 -8.19 21.91
CA TRP A 294 7.53 -8.22 21.02
C TRP A 294 7.34 -9.59 20.36
N ARG A 295 8.41 -10.22 19.87
CA ARG A 295 8.35 -11.56 19.27
C ARG A 295 7.94 -12.63 20.29
N GLN A 296 8.40 -12.53 21.53
CA GLN A 296 7.97 -13.45 22.59
C GLN A 296 6.47 -13.30 22.85
N TRP A 297 5.95 -12.06 22.93
CA TRP A 297 4.52 -11.82 23.10
C TRP A 297 3.71 -12.33 21.91
N LEU A 298 4.21 -12.15 20.70
CA LEU A 298 3.58 -12.66 19.48
C LEU A 298 3.42 -14.19 19.53
N GLN A 299 4.47 -14.91 19.93
CA GLN A 299 4.42 -16.37 20.07
C GLN A 299 3.44 -16.85 21.16
N VAL A 300 3.24 -16.05 22.21
CA VAL A 300 2.22 -16.35 23.23
C VAL A 300 0.83 -16.16 22.64
N TRP A 301 0.59 -15.05 21.93
CA TRP A 301 -0.69 -14.76 21.28
C TRP A 301 -1.07 -15.81 20.22
N GLU A 302 -0.12 -16.23 19.38
CA GLU A 302 -0.34 -17.28 18.36
C GLU A 302 -0.77 -18.63 18.96
N ARG A 303 -0.56 -18.83 20.27
CA ARG A 303 -0.96 -20.02 21.02
C ARG A 303 -2.17 -19.82 21.93
N ASP A 304 -2.69 -18.59 22.04
CA ASP A 304 -3.73 -18.23 23.01
C ASP A 304 -5.15 -18.47 22.49
N ASP A 305 -5.31 -19.05 21.29
CA ASP A 305 -6.59 -19.30 20.57
C ASP A 305 -7.55 -18.08 20.58
N SER A 306 -6.99 -16.88 20.75
CA SER A 306 -7.73 -15.63 20.86
C SER A 306 -8.30 -15.24 19.49
N ALA A 307 -9.58 -14.88 19.46
CA ALA A 307 -10.21 -14.29 18.28
C ALA A 307 -9.82 -12.80 18.05
N LEU A 308 -9.12 -12.18 19.02
CA LEU A 308 -8.64 -10.81 18.92
C LEU A 308 -7.35 -10.73 18.11
N GLU A 309 -7.21 -9.65 17.35
CA GLU A 309 -5.94 -9.29 16.71
C GLU A 309 -4.86 -9.00 17.77
N PHE A 310 -3.59 -9.14 17.38
CA PHE A 310 -2.46 -9.11 18.32
C PHE A 310 -2.41 -7.83 19.17
N GLU A 311 -2.57 -6.66 18.55
CA GLU A 311 -2.56 -5.37 19.25
C GLU A 311 -3.76 -5.24 20.21
N GLU A 312 -4.96 -5.67 19.79
CA GLU A 312 -6.15 -5.66 20.63
C GLU A 312 -6.01 -6.60 21.83
N TRP A 313 -5.43 -7.78 21.60
CA TRP A 313 -5.10 -8.75 22.63
C TRP A 313 -4.10 -8.20 23.64
N LEU A 314 -3.05 -7.50 23.18
CA LEU A 314 -2.05 -6.85 24.05
C LEU A 314 -2.67 -5.76 24.93
N MET A 315 -3.64 -5.01 24.42
CA MET A 315 -4.28 -3.92 25.16
C MET A 315 -5.25 -4.41 26.25
N ARG A 316 -5.54 -5.71 26.35
CA ARG A 316 -6.38 -6.26 27.42
C ARG A 316 -5.62 -6.22 28.77
N PRO A 317 -6.22 -5.66 29.84
CA PRO A 317 -5.54 -5.53 31.14
C PRO A 317 -4.99 -6.84 31.71
N ARG A 318 -5.72 -7.95 31.56
CA ARG A 318 -5.30 -9.29 32.04
C ARG A 318 -4.11 -9.86 31.26
N THR A 319 -4.03 -9.56 29.97
CA THR A 319 -2.93 -10.01 29.10
C THR A 319 -1.61 -9.40 29.56
N LEU A 320 -1.60 -8.11 29.87
CA LEU A 320 -0.39 -7.42 30.31
C LEU A 320 0.16 -7.98 31.62
N GLN A 321 -0.70 -8.27 32.59
CA GLN A 321 -0.30 -8.90 33.84
C GLN A 321 0.34 -10.28 33.59
N ARG A 322 -0.23 -11.09 32.69
CA ARG A 322 0.30 -12.40 32.28
C ARG A 322 1.64 -12.29 31.55
N LEU A 323 1.82 -11.29 30.70
CA LEU A 323 3.07 -11.11 29.95
C LEU A 323 4.20 -10.60 30.85
N GLN A 324 3.88 -9.77 31.85
CA GLN A 324 4.85 -9.29 32.83
C GLN A 324 5.39 -10.43 33.72
N SER A 325 4.56 -11.43 34.07
CA SER A 325 5.00 -12.59 34.84
C SER A 325 5.80 -13.62 34.04
N LEU A 326 5.80 -13.55 32.71
CA LEU A 326 6.64 -14.38 31.83
C LEU A 326 8.04 -13.80 31.60
N GLY A 327 8.24 -12.52 31.92
CA GLY A 327 9.51 -11.79 31.76
C GLY A 327 10.36 -11.71 33.01
N SER A 328 9.86 -12.23 34.13
CA SER A 328 10.57 -12.43 35.42
C SER A 328 11.06 -13.87 35.53
#